data_AF-A0A2N3DQN5-F1
#
_entry.id   AF-A0A2N3DQN5-F1
#
_cell.length_a   1.000
_cell.length_b   1.000
_cell.length_c   1.000
_cell.angle_alpha   90.00
_cell.angle_beta   90.00
_cell.angle_gamma   90.00
#
_symmetry.space_group_name_H-M   'P 1'
#
loop_
_entity.id
_entity.type
_entity.pdbx_description
1 polymer ?
#
loop_
_entity_poly.entity_id
_entity_poly.type
_entity_poly.pdbx_seq_one_letter_code
_entity_poly.pdbx_strand_id
1 'polypeptide(L)'
;MKAALAAVMALVVMLPAPAHAWGFYAHRKTAAIAEANVSPQVRAKIARLIRSEPALGTPECQLKSLEDAAVWADCIRGEGW
;
A
#
# COMPACT_ATOMS: atom_id res chain seq x y z
N MET A 1 21.37 -34.86 17.56
CA MET A 1 21.13 -34.47 16.15
C MET A 1 19.66 -34.29 15.81
N LYS A 2 18.78 -35.29 15.93
CA LYS A 2 17.34 -35.17 15.55
C LYS A 2 16.59 -34.04 16.28
N ALA A 3 16.78 -33.90 17.59
CA ALA A 3 16.15 -32.83 18.38
C ALA A 3 16.63 -31.42 17.99
N ALA A 4 17.92 -31.27 17.69
CA ALA A 4 18.48 -30.00 17.20
C ALA A 4 17.91 -29.64 15.82
N LEU A 5 17.77 -30.63 14.93
CA LEU A 5 17.14 -30.43 13.62
C LEU A 5 15.66 -30.03 13.73
N ALA A 6 14.91 -30.67 14.65
CA ALA A 6 13.52 -30.32 14.92
C ALA A 6 13.39 -28.89 15.47
N ALA A 7 14.29 -28.47 16.37
CA ALA A 7 14.31 -27.11 16.90
C ALA A 7 14.61 -26.06 15.80
N VAL A 8 15.56 -26.36 14.91
CA VAL A 8 15.87 -25.48 13.76
C VAL A 8 14.68 -25.38 12.81
N MET A 9 14.00 -26.49 12.48
CA MET A 9 12.81 -26.45 11.64
C MET A 9 11.66 -25.67 12.29
N ALA A 10 11.46 -25.82 13.60
CA ALA A 10 10.45 -25.05 14.34
C ALA A 10 10.74 -23.54 14.27
N LEU A 11 12.00 -23.12 14.36
CA LEU A 11 12.41 -21.72 14.18
C LEU A 11 12.15 -21.20 12.77
N VAL A 12 12.39 -22.02 11.73
CA VAL A 12 12.16 -21.62 10.33
C VAL A 12 10.68 -21.38 10.04
N VAL A 13 9.76 -22.19 10.60
CA VAL A 13 8.31 -22.01 10.40
C VAL A 13 7.78 -20.72 11.06
N MET A 14 8.48 -20.21 12.08
CA MET A 14 8.13 -18.94 12.72
C MET A 14 8.70 -17.71 12.01
N LEU A 15 9.50 -17.88 10.95
CA LEU A 15 10.00 -16.74 10.18
C LEU A 15 8.84 -16.09 9.40
N PRO A 16 8.79 -14.75 9.34
CA PRO A 16 7.79 -14.06 8.53
C PRO A 16 8.01 -14.42 7.05
N ALA A 17 6.99 -15.02 6.43
CA ALA A 17 6.97 -15.21 4.99
C ALA A 17 6.72 -13.85 4.31
N PRO A 18 7.40 -13.54 3.18
CA PRO A 18 7.09 -12.34 2.44
C PRO A 18 5.63 -12.39 1.99
N ALA A 19 4.87 -11.35 2.30
CA ALA A 19 3.56 -11.19 1.70
C ALA A 19 3.74 -10.95 0.20
N HIS A 20 3.11 -11.79 -0.63
CA HIS A 20 3.05 -11.56 -2.08
C HIS A 20 2.11 -10.39 -2.37
N ALA A 21 2.63 -9.18 -2.17
CA ALA A 21 1.94 -7.94 -2.45
C ALA A 21 2.32 -7.39 -3.83
N TRP A 22 1.48 -6.49 -4.31
CA TRP A 22 1.71 -5.74 -5.54
C TRP A 22 2.73 -4.63 -5.29
N GLY A 23 3.57 -4.33 -6.28
CA GLY A 23 4.38 -3.11 -6.27
C GLY A 23 3.60 -1.90 -6.80
N PHE A 24 4.30 -0.76 -6.96
CA PHE A 24 3.69 0.50 -7.41
C PHE A 24 2.91 0.38 -8.72
N TYR A 25 3.43 -0.40 -9.69
CA TYR A 25 2.78 -0.57 -10.97
C TYR A 25 1.36 -1.14 -10.82
N ALA A 26 1.23 -2.26 -10.12
CA ALA A 26 -0.05 -2.95 -10.00
C ALA A 26 -1.02 -2.16 -9.10
N HIS A 27 -0.55 -1.54 -8.02
CA HIS A 27 -1.39 -0.64 -7.21
C HIS A 27 -1.97 0.52 -8.01
N ARG A 28 -1.14 1.19 -8.83
CA ARG A 28 -1.61 2.27 -9.72
C ARG A 28 -2.59 1.76 -10.78
N LYS A 29 -2.35 0.58 -11.37
CA LYS A 29 -3.30 -0.01 -12.34
C LYS A 29 -4.63 -0.38 -11.70
N THR A 30 -4.62 -0.93 -10.49
CA THR A 30 -5.84 -1.20 -9.74
C THR A 30 -6.62 0.09 -9.47
N ALA A 31 -5.94 1.17 -9.07
CA ALA A 31 -6.57 2.47 -8.88
C ALA A 31 -7.16 3.04 -10.17
N ALA A 32 -6.44 2.96 -11.30
CA ALA A 32 -6.94 3.41 -12.60
C ALA A 32 -8.22 2.67 -13.00
N ILE A 33 -8.25 1.34 -12.81
CA ILE A 33 -9.44 0.52 -13.07
C ILE A 33 -10.57 0.90 -12.12
N ALA A 34 -10.30 1.07 -10.82
CA ALA A 34 -11.31 1.47 -9.85
C ALA A 34 -11.90 2.84 -10.22
N GLU A 35 -11.05 3.83 -10.49
CA GLU A 35 -11.46 5.17 -10.88
C GLU A 35 -12.28 5.14 -12.17
N ALA A 36 -11.98 4.28 -13.15
CA ALA A 36 -12.79 4.14 -14.35
C ALA A 36 -14.20 3.56 -14.10
N ASN A 37 -14.38 2.74 -13.05
CA ASN A 37 -15.60 1.96 -12.82
C ASN A 37 -16.50 2.47 -11.68
N VAL A 38 -16.03 3.42 -10.87
CA VAL A 38 -16.86 4.02 -9.82
C VAL A 38 -17.93 4.96 -10.39
N SER A 39 -19.03 5.12 -9.64
CA SER A 39 -20.10 6.04 -10.03
C SER A 39 -19.61 7.51 -10.02
N PRO A 40 -20.27 8.42 -10.75
CA PRO A 40 -19.94 9.84 -10.72
C PRO A 40 -19.93 10.44 -9.32
N GLN A 41 -20.84 10.00 -8.45
CA GLN A 41 -20.93 10.45 -7.05
C GLN A 41 -19.72 10.00 -6.23
N VAL A 42 -19.22 8.78 -6.45
CA VAL A 42 -18.02 8.28 -5.78
C VAL A 42 -16.78 9.01 -6.30
N ARG A 43 -16.66 9.21 -7.61
CA ARG A 43 -15.56 10.01 -8.20
C ARG A 43 -15.47 11.40 -7.59
N ALA A 44 -16.61 12.09 -7.41
CA ALA A 44 -16.64 13.40 -6.76
C ALA A 44 -16.19 13.37 -5.30
N LYS A 45 -16.54 12.30 -4.55
CA LYS A 45 -16.08 12.11 -3.17
C LYS A 45 -14.58 11.82 -3.08
N ILE A 46 -14.04 11.01 -3.99
CA ILE A 46 -12.60 10.76 -4.10
C ILE A 46 -11.87 12.10 -4.33
N ALA A 47 -12.28 12.88 -5.32
CA ALA A 47 -11.69 14.19 -5.59
C ALA A 47 -11.78 15.14 -4.37
N ARG A 48 -12.88 15.10 -3.61
CA ARG A 48 -13.00 15.87 -2.36
C ARG A 48 -11.98 15.44 -1.31
N LEU A 49 -11.77 14.14 -1.11
CA LEU A 49 -10.80 13.62 -0.14
C LEU A 49 -9.37 13.97 -0.54
N ILE A 50 -9.01 13.78 -1.82
CA ILE A 50 -7.68 14.10 -2.38
C ILE A 50 -7.30 15.56 -2.14
N ARG A 51 -8.25 16.51 -2.23
CA ARG A 51 -7.99 17.93 -1.92
C ARG A 51 -7.51 18.19 -0.48
N SER A 52 -7.65 17.21 0.41
CA SER A 52 -7.20 17.32 1.81
C SER A 52 -5.76 16.83 2.00
N GLU A 53 -5.05 16.40 0.94
CA GLU A 53 -3.65 15.96 1.00
C GLU A 53 -2.73 16.90 1.81
N PRO A 54 -2.80 18.25 1.71
CA PRO A 54 -1.93 19.12 2.50
C PRO A 54 -2.02 18.90 4.02
N ALA A 55 -3.15 18.38 4.52
CA ALA A 55 -3.34 18.08 5.94
C ALA A 55 -2.58 16.81 6.40
N LEU A 56 -2.03 16.01 5.48
CA LEU A 56 -1.32 14.77 5.81
C LEU A 56 0.12 15.01 6.26
N GLY A 57 0.73 16.15 5.90
CA GLY A 57 2.09 16.48 6.33
C GLY A 57 3.19 15.62 5.70
N THR A 58 2.95 15.03 4.52
CA THR A 58 3.90 14.14 3.81
C THR A 58 4.33 14.78 2.48
N PRO A 59 5.19 15.82 2.48
CA PRO A 59 5.48 16.62 1.29
C PRO A 59 6.17 15.83 0.16
N GLU A 60 6.94 14.80 0.48
CA GLU A 60 7.64 13.97 -0.50
C GLU A 60 6.76 12.82 -1.04
N CYS A 61 5.64 12.51 -0.35
CA CYS A 61 4.68 11.48 -0.73
C CYS A 61 3.39 12.11 -1.27
N GLN A 62 3.35 12.35 -2.57
CA GLN A 62 2.22 12.95 -3.26
C GLN A 62 0.94 12.09 -3.12
N LEU A 63 -0.20 12.77 -3.01
CA LEU A 63 -1.54 12.18 -3.06
C LEU A 63 -2.45 13.10 -3.91
N LYS A 64 -2.17 13.19 -5.22
CA LYS A 64 -2.88 14.08 -6.15
C LYS A 64 -3.92 13.37 -7.02
N SER A 65 -3.87 12.05 -7.07
CA SER A 65 -4.81 11.18 -7.79
C SER A 65 -5.16 9.94 -6.98
N LEU A 66 -6.14 9.14 -7.44
CA LEU A 66 -6.40 7.84 -6.81
C LEU A 66 -5.22 6.87 -7.00
N GLU A 67 -4.48 7.01 -8.09
CA GLU A 67 -3.28 6.21 -8.38
C GLU A 67 -2.14 6.55 -7.42
N ASP A 68 -1.97 7.83 -7.07
CA ASP A 68 -1.03 8.25 -6.02
C ASP A 68 -1.47 7.73 -4.65
N ALA A 69 -2.76 7.88 -4.32
CA ALA A 69 -3.33 7.38 -3.07
C ALA A 69 -3.10 5.86 -2.89
N ALA A 70 -3.12 5.10 -3.99
CA ALA A 70 -2.92 3.65 -3.95
C ALA A 70 -1.47 3.21 -3.66
N VAL A 71 -0.49 4.12 -3.75
CA VAL A 71 0.92 3.84 -3.40
C VAL A 71 1.43 4.69 -2.24
N TRP A 72 0.64 5.66 -1.77
CA TRP A 72 1.02 6.59 -0.71
C TRP A 72 1.47 5.85 0.57
N ALA A 73 0.78 4.77 0.95
CA ALA A 73 1.12 3.97 2.13
C ALA A 73 2.54 3.36 2.08
N ASP A 74 2.96 2.89 0.90
CA ASP A 74 4.33 2.38 0.72
C ASP A 74 5.37 3.50 0.70
N CYS A 75 4.98 4.69 0.20
CA CYS A 75 5.85 5.87 0.21
C CYS A 75 6.14 6.33 1.65
N ILE A 76 5.09 6.54 2.46
CA ILE A 76 5.25 7.04 3.84
C ILE A 76 5.92 6.03 4.77
N ARG A 77 5.83 4.73 4.47
CA ARG A 77 6.61 3.70 5.19
C ARG A 77 8.11 3.97 5.08
N GLY A 78 8.57 4.58 3.98
CA GLY A 78 9.95 5.00 3.80
C GLY A 78 10.33 6.24 4.61
N GLU A 79 9.36 7.04 5.06
CA GLU A 79 9.59 8.27 5.83
C GLU A 79 9.73 8.02 7.35
N GLY A 80 9.45 6.82 7.84
CA GLY A 80 9.69 6.43 9.24
C GLY A 80 8.69 6.98 10.27
N TRP A 81 7.44 7.25 9.83
CA TRP A 81 6.31 7.59 10.70
C TRP A 81 5.89 6.46 11.64
#